data_AF-A0A7W3ANB7-F1
#
_entry.id   AF-A0A7W3ANB7-F1
#
_cell.length_a   1.000
_cell.length_b   1.000
_cell.length_c   1.000
_cell.angle_alpha   90.00
_cell.angle_beta   90.00
_cell.angle_gamma   90.00
#
_symmetry.space_group_name_H-M   'P 1'
#
loop_
_entity.id
_entity.type
_entity.pdbx_description
1 polymer ?
#
loop_
_entity_poly.entity_id
_entity_poly.type
_entity_poly.pdbx_seq_one_letter_code
_entity_poly.pdbx_strand_id
1 'polypeptide(L)'
;MNKNIEPARKREREIMNRAASVMAMTVDPTTDAAGNMITDNEVMMANLEKAIQKEPMFEGVGPEAARQIIGSWAMSIHEYKRQHGHYPASDVLANAHVALERLMMESAKETHEGAGKAMFESVAKDMRTSDGVMKVAQYAALILPASLGAATSDACTFIPCDRDETNIYELTNVAGTKFGTFEQGDELNMQSAGVYSQMKRLYILPEKGDGSKTTFQFDIQNFEGQACPLRQGYNKLLINRKPSKVDDGDGNLYFNDKDVNGNSFSATAKVKYDTGVIDITFTEAPAEGTEIAVQVEINIERNPSLIPVINQSMRNYALRPSQYVIASEHTVMTASDLSREHGLELAALQFSAMRNWISHEIDMMRLRTLVFHTVYGREFDVALPEAQNYESWVGLIRHVVNALSQDMADRTLTTGIRGGFAGGDAANFLRSLPPQHFQLAPGYVQSPYIQYIGTLFGSIRIYEVPKPICKQFQEHGYDFGLDDIYFYGRGEGIGKAGLVAGDAVPAIPYVHETNPALVNRTTLWGTAINDVHPRNGENYFTRLRLTRSKEGAIDMLSGQINEKK
;
A
#
# COMPACT_ATOMS: atom_id res chain seq x y z
N MET A 1 19.07 2.92 -15.18
CA MET A 1 18.83 1.77 -14.28
C MET A 1 20.12 1.42 -13.58
N ASN A 2 20.16 1.59 -12.26
CA ASN A 2 21.36 1.30 -11.48
C ASN A 2 21.33 -0.18 -11.09
N LYS A 3 22.40 -0.93 -11.41
CA LYS A 3 22.51 -2.36 -11.09
C LYS A 3 22.87 -2.62 -9.62
N ASN A 4 23.19 -1.57 -8.87
CA ASN A 4 23.48 -1.68 -7.44
C ASN A 4 22.21 -1.62 -6.59
N ILE A 5 21.83 -2.76 -6.02
CA ILE A 5 20.66 -2.95 -5.12
C ILE A 5 21.01 -2.76 -3.63
N GLU A 6 22.28 -2.58 -3.28
CA GLU A 6 22.72 -2.37 -1.90
C GLU A 6 22.03 -1.20 -1.20
N PRO A 7 21.77 -0.04 -1.85
CA PRO A 7 21.11 1.09 -1.18
C PRO A 7 19.68 0.77 -0.72
N ALA A 8 18.92 0.05 -1.55
CA ALA A 8 17.54 -0.32 -1.23
C ALA A 8 17.48 -1.34 -0.08
N ARG A 9 18.33 -2.38 -0.13
CA ARG A 9 18.43 -3.38 0.95
C ARG A 9 18.93 -2.78 2.26
N LYS A 10 19.88 -1.84 2.18
CA LYS A 10 20.38 -1.12 3.36
C LYS A 10 19.26 -0.31 4.01
N ARG A 11 18.41 0.34 3.20
CA ARG A 11 17.27 1.13 3.70
C ARG A 11 16.17 0.28 4.32
N GLU A 12 15.80 -0.83 3.69
CA GLU A 12 14.83 -1.78 4.28
C GLU A 12 15.33 -2.30 5.62
N ARG A 13 16.61 -2.68 5.69
CA ARG A 13 17.25 -3.12 6.95
C ARG A 13 17.26 -2.02 8.00
N GLU A 14 17.55 -0.79 7.61
CA GLU A 14 17.52 0.35 8.52
C GLU A 14 16.12 0.58 9.10
N ILE A 15 15.08 0.53 8.27
CA ILE A 15 13.68 0.68 8.71
C ILE A 15 13.31 -0.44 9.69
N MET A 16 13.65 -1.70 9.37
CA MET A 16 13.40 -2.82 10.27
C MET A 16 14.15 -2.69 11.60
N ASN A 17 15.42 -2.26 11.56
CA ASN A 17 16.21 -2.06 12.77
C ASN A 17 15.63 -0.94 13.66
N ARG A 18 15.21 0.18 13.05
CA ARG A 18 14.58 1.30 13.77
C ARG A 18 13.23 0.93 14.36
N ALA A 19 12.40 0.21 13.61
CA ALA A 19 11.14 -0.31 14.11
C ALA A 19 11.35 -1.32 15.27
N ALA A 20 12.35 -2.19 15.15
CA ALA A 20 12.72 -3.14 16.20
C ALA A 20 13.22 -2.43 17.47
N SER A 21 14.01 -1.36 17.33
CA SER A 21 14.42 -0.50 18.45
C SER A 21 13.21 0.12 19.16
N VAL A 22 12.24 0.65 18.40
CA VAL A 22 10.99 1.18 19.00
C VAL A 22 10.21 0.10 19.76
N MET A 23 10.10 -1.11 19.21
CA MET A 23 9.43 -2.22 19.90
C MET A 23 10.21 -2.66 21.14
N ALA A 24 11.54 -2.72 21.06
CA ALA A 24 12.43 -3.09 22.16
C ALA A 24 12.42 -2.07 23.30
N MET A 25 12.20 -0.79 22.99
CA MET A 25 12.14 0.26 24.00
C MET A 25 10.75 0.43 24.63
N THR A 26 9.67 0.01 23.94
CA THR A 26 8.28 0.23 24.39
C THR A 26 7.54 -1.05 24.77
N VAL A 27 7.52 -2.06 23.91
CA VAL A 27 6.71 -3.28 24.07
C VAL A 27 7.42 -4.28 24.96
N ASP A 28 8.65 -4.64 24.63
CA ASP A 28 9.44 -5.63 25.40
C ASP A 28 9.54 -5.32 26.91
N PRO A 29 9.76 -4.06 27.36
CA PRO A 29 9.81 -3.76 28.80
C PRO A 29 8.44 -3.71 29.49
N THR A 30 7.34 -3.66 28.73
CA THR A 30 5.98 -3.53 29.25
C THR A 30 5.14 -4.80 29.12
N THR A 31 5.65 -5.83 28.45
CA THR A 31 4.99 -7.14 28.30
C THR A 31 5.70 -8.26 29.08
N ASP A 32 4.93 -9.17 29.66
CA ASP A 32 5.43 -10.40 30.27
C ASP A 32 5.85 -11.45 29.21
N ALA A 33 6.45 -12.55 29.66
CA ALA A 33 6.86 -13.66 28.78
C ALA A 33 5.68 -14.37 28.06
N ALA A 34 4.44 -14.09 28.47
CA ALA A 34 3.20 -14.59 27.86
C ALA A 34 2.56 -13.58 26.89
N GLY A 35 3.12 -12.38 26.73
CA GLY A 35 2.65 -11.32 25.84
C GLY A 35 1.54 -10.42 26.43
N ASN A 36 1.27 -10.51 27.73
CA ASN A 36 0.34 -9.65 28.44
C ASN A 36 1.06 -8.43 29.04
N MET A 37 0.33 -7.33 29.23
CA MET A 37 0.90 -6.13 29.85
C MET A 37 1.24 -6.40 31.34
N ILE A 38 2.44 -6.02 31.77
CA ILE A 38 2.89 -6.16 33.15
C ILE A 38 1.98 -5.30 34.04
N THR A 39 1.30 -5.93 35.01
CA THR A 39 0.36 -5.26 35.92
C THR A 39 1.05 -4.54 37.08
N ASP A 40 2.32 -4.85 37.34
CA ASP A 40 3.13 -4.22 38.39
C ASP A 40 3.89 -3.00 37.85
N ASN A 41 3.50 -1.82 38.33
CA ASN A 41 4.08 -0.54 37.92
C ASN A 41 5.56 -0.42 38.28
N GLU A 42 6.04 -0.97 39.42
CA GLU A 42 7.45 -0.81 39.79
C GLU A 42 8.36 -1.63 38.87
N VAL A 43 7.93 -2.84 38.53
CA VAL A 43 8.65 -3.75 37.62
C VAL A 43 8.65 -3.19 36.20
N MET A 44 7.51 -2.68 35.73
CA MET A 44 7.40 -2.05 34.41
C MET A 44 8.34 -0.84 34.29
N MET A 45 8.40 0.01 35.31
CA MET A 45 9.22 1.22 35.30
C MET A 45 10.71 0.90 35.37
N ALA A 46 11.13 -0.10 36.16
CA ALA A 46 12.51 -0.56 36.21
C ALA A 46 12.98 -1.19 34.88
N ASN A 47 12.08 -1.88 34.17
CA ASN A 47 12.37 -2.44 32.85
C ASN A 47 12.47 -1.35 31.77
N LEU A 48 11.59 -0.34 31.82
CA LEU A 48 11.65 0.82 30.94
C LEU A 48 12.95 1.60 31.11
N GLU A 49 13.43 1.81 32.33
CA GLU A 49 14.71 2.49 32.58
C GLU A 49 15.91 1.74 31.98
N LYS A 50 15.91 0.40 32.10
CA LYS A 50 16.96 -0.43 31.47
C LYS A 50 16.91 -0.40 29.95
N ALA A 51 15.72 -0.20 29.37
CA ALA A 51 15.55 -0.05 27.93
C ALA A 51 16.02 1.33 27.45
N ILE A 52 15.67 2.40 28.18
CA ILE A 52 16.12 3.78 27.92
C ILE A 52 17.66 3.86 27.89
N GLN A 53 18.34 3.24 28.87
CA GLN A 53 19.80 3.28 28.96
C GLN A 53 20.54 2.56 27.83
N LYS A 54 19.86 1.68 27.09
CA LYS A 54 20.46 0.95 25.95
C LYS A 54 20.38 1.73 24.64
N GLU A 55 19.54 2.76 24.58
CA GLU A 55 19.28 3.51 23.35
C GLU A 55 20.18 4.76 23.27
N PRO A 56 21.07 4.87 22.25
CA PRO A 56 22.00 6.00 22.11
C PRO A 56 21.31 7.36 22.00
N MET A 57 20.07 7.41 21.51
CA MET A 57 19.30 8.64 21.32
C MET A 57 18.95 9.37 22.63
N PHE A 58 18.93 8.66 23.77
CA PHE A 58 18.65 9.25 25.08
C PHE A 58 19.92 9.59 25.88
N GLU A 59 21.10 9.43 25.28
CA GLU A 59 22.37 9.78 25.91
C GLU A 59 22.43 11.30 26.14
N GLY A 60 22.45 11.73 27.40
CA GLY A 60 22.43 13.15 27.80
C GLY A 60 21.04 13.76 28.01
N VAL A 61 19.95 13.01 27.81
CA VAL A 61 18.58 13.43 28.15
C VAL A 61 18.28 13.12 29.61
N GLY A 62 17.62 14.04 30.32
CA GLY A 62 17.21 13.82 31.70
C GLY A 62 16.33 12.55 31.84
N PRO A 63 16.54 11.70 32.87
CA PRO A 63 15.86 10.41 32.99
C PRO A 63 14.33 10.54 33.10
N GLU A 64 13.84 11.65 33.67
CA GLU A 64 12.41 11.94 33.77
C GLU A 64 11.78 12.27 32.41
N ALA A 65 12.46 13.03 31.57
CA ALA A 65 12.02 13.37 30.22
C ALA A 65 11.97 12.12 29.31
N ALA A 66 13.01 11.28 29.35
CA ALA A 66 13.05 10.04 28.59
C ALA A 66 11.92 9.08 28.99
N ARG A 67 11.62 8.99 30.28
CA ARG A 67 10.52 8.18 30.82
C ARG A 67 9.15 8.67 30.34
N GLN A 68 8.91 9.98 30.31
CA GLN A 68 7.65 10.53 29.79
C GLN A 68 7.45 10.19 28.30
N ILE A 69 8.52 10.30 27.50
CA ILE A 69 8.49 9.97 26.07
C ILE A 69 8.14 8.49 25.86
N ILE A 70 8.93 7.58 26.42
CA ILE A 70 8.73 6.14 26.18
C ILE A 70 7.42 5.63 26.81
N GLY A 71 7.05 6.12 28.00
CA GLY A 71 5.80 5.76 28.64
C GLY A 71 4.58 6.09 27.79
N SER A 72 4.54 7.29 27.20
CA SER A 72 3.44 7.71 26.30
C SER A 72 3.40 6.88 25.01
N TRP A 73 4.56 6.51 24.46
CA TRP A 73 4.65 5.69 23.25
C TRP A 73 4.18 4.26 23.52
N ALA A 74 4.60 3.66 24.64
CA ALA A 74 4.17 2.33 25.04
C ALA A 74 2.65 2.25 25.23
N MET A 75 2.05 3.22 25.93
CA MET A 75 0.59 3.29 26.09
C MET A 75 -0.13 3.38 24.75
N SER A 76 0.41 4.18 23.82
CA SER A 76 -0.20 4.37 22.49
C SER A 76 -0.14 3.12 21.62
N ILE A 77 0.96 2.37 21.67
CA ILE A 77 1.11 1.10 20.94
C ILE A 77 0.16 0.04 21.49
N HIS A 78 0.03 -0.05 22.81
CA HIS A 78 -0.91 -0.99 23.45
C HIS A 78 -2.36 -0.64 23.16
N GLU A 79 -2.71 0.65 23.19
CA GLU A 79 -4.04 1.10 22.80
C GLU A 79 -4.35 0.77 21.34
N TYR A 80 -3.40 1.00 20.43
CA TYR A 80 -3.54 0.64 19.02
C TYR A 80 -3.75 -0.88 18.85
N LYS A 81 -2.98 -1.71 19.55
CA LYS A 81 -3.16 -3.19 19.54
C LYS A 81 -4.53 -3.59 20.07
N ARG A 82 -5.04 -2.91 21.11
CA ARG A 82 -6.37 -3.17 21.68
C ARG A 82 -7.49 -2.83 20.69
N GLN A 83 -7.36 -1.73 19.96
CA GLN A 83 -8.37 -1.26 19.01
C GLN A 83 -8.36 -2.04 17.68
N HIS A 84 -7.19 -2.50 17.23
CA HIS A 84 -7.01 -3.08 15.90
C HIS A 84 -6.61 -4.56 15.88
N GLY A 85 -6.29 -5.15 17.04
CA GLY A 85 -5.92 -6.56 17.17
C GLY A 85 -4.50 -6.91 16.70
N HIS A 86 -3.72 -5.93 16.23
CA HIS A 86 -2.35 -6.10 15.78
C HIS A 86 -1.48 -4.89 16.15
N TYR A 87 -0.15 -5.08 16.17
CA TYR A 87 0.79 -3.97 16.38
C TYR A 87 0.85 -3.04 15.15
N PRO A 88 1.26 -1.77 15.31
CA PRO A 88 1.46 -0.85 14.19
C PRO A 88 2.46 -1.39 13.17
N ALA A 89 2.34 -0.94 11.92
CA ALA A 89 3.27 -1.30 10.86
C ALA A 89 4.68 -0.72 11.14
N SER A 90 5.71 -1.44 10.69
CA SER A 90 7.12 -1.11 10.95
C SER A 90 7.55 0.23 10.37
N ASP A 91 6.92 0.66 9.28
CA ASP A 91 7.18 1.93 8.60
C ASP A 91 6.73 3.14 9.44
N VAL A 92 5.57 3.04 10.11
CA VAL A 92 5.07 4.05 11.06
C VAL A 92 6.03 4.20 12.24
N LEU A 93 6.46 3.07 12.81
CA LEU A 93 7.37 3.05 13.96
C LEU A 93 8.75 3.62 13.59
N ALA A 94 9.28 3.25 12.42
CA ALA A 94 10.56 3.78 11.95
C ALA A 94 10.50 5.29 11.64
N ASN A 95 9.40 5.79 11.08
CA ASN A 95 9.21 7.22 10.86
C ASN A 95 9.16 7.98 12.20
N ALA A 96 8.43 7.46 13.19
CA ALA A 96 8.38 8.06 14.52
C ALA A 96 9.76 8.09 15.19
N HIS A 97 10.56 7.02 15.07
CA HIS A 97 11.93 6.98 15.58
C HIS A 97 12.81 8.05 14.93
N VAL A 98 12.77 8.20 13.60
CA VAL A 98 13.58 9.22 12.90
C VAL A 98 13.14 10.63 13.25
N ALA A 99 11.83 10.86 13.36
CA ALA A 99 11.29 12.15 13.79
C ALA A 99 11.76 12.51 15.21
N LEU A 100 11.78 11.53 16.14
CA LEU A 100 12.28 11.71 17.49
C LEU A 100 13.79 11.99 17.52
N GLU A 101 14.59 11.20 16.81
CA GLU A 101 16.05 11.38 16.71
C GLU A 101 16.38 12.79 16.20
N ARG A 102 15.63 13.28 15.21
CA ARG A 102 15.84 14.62 14.66
C ARG A 102 15.47 15.72 15.62
N LEU A 103 14.33 15.60 16.28
CA LEU A 103 13.93 16.57 17.31
C LEU A 103 15.02 16.67 18.40
N MET A 104 15.57 15.52 18.82
CA MET A 104 16.66 15.46 19.80
C MET A 104 17.96 16.07 19.25
N MET A 105 18.38 15.72 18.03
CA MET A 105 19.57 16.31 17.40
C MET A 105 19.44 17.81 17.15
N GLU A 106 18.26 18.28 16.79
CA GLU A 106 17.97 19.70 16.55
C GLU A 106 18.00 20.49 17.85
N SER A 107 17.48 19.92 18.94
CA SER A 107 17.59 20.49 20.28
C SER A 107 19.02 20.54 20.83
N ALA A 108 19.90 19.64 20.35
CA ALA A 108 21.28 19.48 20.86
C ALA A 108 22.35 20.31 20.11
N LYS A 109 22.08 20.84 18.91
CA LYS A 109 23.11 21.57 18.12
C LYS A 109 23.43 22.95 18.70
N GLU A 110 24.72 23.32 18.69
CA GLU A 110 25.22 24.64 19.13
C GLU A 110 25.22 25.72 18.05
N THR A 111 25.28 25.33 16.78
CA THR A 111 25.26 26.25 15.64
C THR A 111 24.46 25.63 14.49
N HIS A 112 23.57 26.41 13.89
CA HIS A 112 22.74 26.00 12.76
C HIS A 112 23.24 26.68 11.46
N GLU A 113 23.33 25.93 10.36
CA GLU A 113 23.68 26.47 9.03
C GLU A 113 22.46 26.42 8.08
N GLY A 114 22.23 27.50 7.32
CA GLY A 114 21.15 27.63 6.33
C GLY A 114 20.25 28.87 6.51
N ALA A 115 19.23 29.02 5.65
CA ALA A 115 18.32 30.18 5.62
C ALA A 115 17.46 30.37 6.89
N GLY A 116 17.42 29.38 7.80
CA GLY A 116 16.76 29.44 9.10
C GLY A 116 17.71 29.71 10.29
N LYS A 117 18.98 30.04 10.05
CA LYS A 117 20.02 30.19 11.10
C LYS A 117 19.58 31.05 12.29
N ALA A 118 19.04 32.24 12.03
CA ALA A 118 18.56 33.14 13.07
C ALA A 118 17.32 32.61 13.81
N MET A 119 16.51 31.77 13.17
CA MET A 119 15.29 31.18 13.73
C MET A 119 15.60 29.99 14.66
N PHE A 120 16.59 29.17 14.33
CA PHE A 120 16.96 27.99 15.12
C PHE A 120 17.91 28.31 16.29
N GLU A 121 18.79 29.31 16.17
CA GLU A 121 19.66 29.76 17.27
C GLU A 121 18.86 30.32 18.47
N SER A 122 17.69 30.92 18.23
CA SER A 122 16.76 31.35 19.29
C SER A 122 16.13 30.16 20.03
N VAL A 123 15.80 29.09 19.30
CA VAL A 123 15.15 27.87 19.85
C VAL A 123 16.12 27.05 20.68
N ALA A 124 17.35 26.87 20.21
CA ALA A 124 18.38 26.15 20.96
C ALA A 124 18.63 26.78 22.35
N LYS A 125 18.46 28.10 22.50
CA LYS A 125 18.64 28.81 23.76
C LYS A 125 17.49 28.58 24.74
N ASP A 126 16.25 28.59 24.27
CA ASP A 126 15.05 28.34 25.09
C ASP A 126 14.88 26.85 25.44
N MET A 127 15.19 25.95 24.51
CA MET A 127 15.11 24.49 24.71
C MET A 127 16.16 23.94 25.69
N ARG A 128 17.18 24.73 26.06
CA ARG A 128 18.20 24.38 27.07
C ARG A 128 17.81 24.75 28.49
N THR A 129 16.73 25.49 28.68
CA THR A 129 16.20 25.79 30.02
C THR A 129 15.50 24.54 30.59
N SER A 130 15.47 24.37 31.92
CA SER A 130 14.78 23.23 32.56
C SER A 130 13.32 23.11 32.09
N ASP A 131 12.64 24.24 31.92
CA ASP A 131 11.27 24.32 31.45
C ASP A 131 11.15 24.04 29.94
N GLY A 132 12.15 24.45 29.16
CA GLY A 132 12.26 24.15 27.73
C GLY A 132 12.48 22.66 27.45
N VAL A 133 13.36 22.00 28.20
CA VAL A 133 13.61 20.55 28.10
C VAL A 133 12.34 19.75 28.41
N MET A 134 11.57 20.17 29.42
CA MET A 134 10.31 19.52 29.78
C MET A 134 9.23 19.67 28.69
N LYS A 135 9.15 20.84 28.06
CA LYS A 135 8.26 21.08 26.91
C LYS A 135 8.67 20.24 25.69
N VAL A 136 9.97 20.16 25.38
CA VAL A 136 10.50 19.30 24.31
C VAL A 136 10.13 17.83 24.54
N ALA A 137 10.28 17.35 25.78
CA ALA A 137 9.92 15.98 26.15
C ALA A 137 8.43 15.70 25.95
N GLN A 138 7.56 16.65 26.30
CA GLN A 138 6.12 16.54 26.03
C GLN A 138 5.83 16.50 24.53
N TYR A 139 6.57 17.22 23.68
CA TYR A 139 6.38 17.19 22.23
C TYR A 139 6.87 15.89 21.59
N ALA A 140 8.03 15.41 22.03
CA ALA A 140 8.60 14.12 21.66
C ALA A 140 7.66 12.96 22.03
N ALA A 141 7.09 12.99 23.24
CA ALA A 141 6.09 12.05 23.71
C ALA A 141 4.86 11.96 22.79
N LEU A 142 4.54 13.06 22.12
CA LEU A 142 3.33 13.20 21.32
C LEU A 142 3.47 12.83 19.83
N ILE A 143 4.67 12.53 19.33
CA ILE A 143 4.95 12.19 17.91
C ILE A 143 4.25 10.88 17.51
N LEU A 144 4.53 9.80 18.23
CA LEU A 144 3.96 8.48 17.94
C LEU A 144 2.43 8.45 18.16
N PRO A 145 1.88 9.00 19.27
CA PRO A 145 0.43 9.09 19.43
C PRO A 145 -0.26 9.86 18.30
N ALA A 146 0.34 10.95 17.78
CA ALA A 146 -0.24 11.68 16.64
C ALA A 146 -0.26 10.82 15.37
N SER A 147 0.84 10.11 15.11
CA SER A 147 0.98 9.25 13.92
C SER A 147 0.01 8.07 13.95
N LEU A 148 -0.19 7.47 15.13
CA LEU A 148 -1.13 6.36 15.33
C LEU A 148 -2.59 6.80 15.41
N GLY A 149 -2.85 8.01 15.91
CA GLY A 149 -4.19 8.59 16.02
C GLY A 149 -4.75 9.07 14.67
N ALA A 150 -3.90 9.34 13.68
CA ALA A 150 -4.32 9.69 12.33
C ALA A 150 -4.97 8.46 11.64
N ALA A 151 -6.29 8.52 11.41
CA ALA A 151 -7.03 7.41 10.81
C ALA A 151 -6.58 7.11 9.37
N THR A 152 -6.02 8.11 8.67
CA THR A 152 -5.48 7.94 7.31
C THR A 152 -4.14 7.20 7.25
N SER A 153 -3.48 6.99 8.41
CA SER A 153 -2.18 6.32 8.49
C SER A 153 -2.18 4.88 7.96
N ASP A 154 -3.33 4.20 8.00
CA ASP A 154 -3.46 2.83 7.46
C ASP A 154 -3.34 2.80 5.92
N ALA A 155 -3.76 3.88 5.25
CA ALA A 155 -3.72 4.02 3.79
C ALA A 155 -2.35 4.49 3.24
N CYS A 156 -1.49 5.03 4.11
CA CYS A 156 -0.18 5.56 3.73
C CYS A 156 0.95 4.57 4.01
N THR A 157 1.99 4.60 3.18
CA THR A 157 3.30 4.10 3.60
C THR A 157 4.11 5.24 4.20
N PHE A 158 4.64 5.02 5.40
CA PHE A 158 5.49 6.00 6.07
C PHE A 158 6.95 5.81 5.65
N ILE A 159 7.56 6.85 5.12
CA ILE A 159 8.96 6.80 4.71
C ILE A 159 9.73 7.68 5.66
N PRO A 160 10.78 7.16 6.34
CA PRO A 160 11.70 8.03 7.05
C PRO A 160 12.31 9.00 6.03
N CYS A 161 11.91 10.26 6.16
CA CYS A 161 12.24 11.32 5.22
C CYS A 161 13.58 11.92 5.60
N ASP A 162 14.37 12.39 4.64
CA ASP A 162 15.47 13.34 4.83
C ASP A 162 14.95 14.79 4.76
N ARG A 163 15.72 15.74 5.33
CA ARG A 163 15.27 17.14 5.47
C ARG A 163 14.93 17.78 4.12
N ASP A 164 15.75 17.51 3.11
CA ASP A 164 15.70 18.24 1.84
C ASP A 164 15.14 17.37 0.70
N GLU A 165 15.55 16.10 0.58
CA GLU A 165 15.07 15.19 -0.47
C GLU A 165 15.15 13.74 -0.02
N THR A 166 14.04 13.00 -0.22
CA THR A 166 13.94 11.58 0.15
C THR A 166 13.66 10.74 -1.08
N ASN A 167 14.45 9.69 -1.30
CA ASN A 167 14.23 8.79 -2.43
C ASN A 167 13.38 7.58 -2.04
N ILE A 168 12.41 7.17 -2.86
CA ILE A 168 11.81 5.83 -2.78
C ILE A 168 12.61 4.91 -3.69
N TYR A 169 13.02 3.77 -3.17
CA TYR A 169 13.67 2.73 -3.97
C TYR A 169 12.71 1.59 -4.22
N GLU A 170 12.59 1.21 -5.48
CA GLU A 170 11.80 0.06 -5.87
C GLU A 170 12.70 -0.97 -6.54
N LEU A 171 12.61 -2.21 -6.07
CA LEU A 171 13.27 -3.36 -6.69
C LEU A 171 12.28 -4.05 -7.63
N THR A 172 12.61 -4.09 -8.91
CA THR A 172 11.87 -4.86 -9.91
C THR A 172 12.73 -6.01 -10.41
N ASN A 173 12.13 -7.19 -10.55
CA ASN A 173 12.76 -8.31 -11.25
C ASN A 173 12.63 -8.06 -12.76
N VAL A 174 13.71 -8.29 -13.49
CA VAL A 174 13.80 -8.00 -14.92
C VAL A 174 14.39 -9.22 -15.64
N ALA A 175 13.84 -9.56 -16.81
CA ALA A 175 14.38 -10.60 -17.66
C ALA A 175 15.80 -10.23 -18.12
N GLY A 176 16.78 -11.04 -17.73
CA GLY A 176 18.20 -10.83 -18.06
C GLY A 176 18.60 -11.33 -19.45
N THR A 177 17.79 -12.21 -20.04
CA THR A 177 18.04 -12.89 -21.31
C THR A 177 16.76 -12.91 -22.14
N LYS A 178 16.88 -12.84 -23.47
CA LYS A 178 15.73 -13.04 -24.37
C LYS A 178 15.40 -14.53 -24.43
N PHE A 179 14.27 -14.93 -23.87
CA PHE A 179 13.84 -16.34 -23.88
C PHE A 179 12.33 -16.45 -23.70
N GLY A 180 11.66 -17.19 -24.60
CA GLY A 180 10.21 -17.27 -24.58
C GLY A 180 9.55 -15.96 -24.98
N THR A 181 8.46 -15.64 -24.29
CA THR A 181 7.66 -14.44 -24.53
C THR A 181 8.28 -13.15 -23.97
N PHE A 182 9.41 -13.23 -23.27
CA PHE A 182 10.04 -12.08 -22.62
C PHE A 182 11.28 -11.62 -23.40
N GLU A 183 11.37 -10.32 -23.63
CA GLU A 183 12.56 -9.67 -24.11
C GLU A 183 13.51 -9.31 -22.96
N GLN A 184 14.79 -9.12 -23.29
CA GLN A 184 15.77 -8.69 -22.32
C GLN A 184 15.42 -7.27 -21.83
N GLY A 185 15.14 -7.11 -20.55
CA GLY A 185 14.72 -5.83 -19.97
C GLY A 185 13.26 -5.78 -19.52
N ASP A 186 12.45 -6.80 -19.84
CA ASP A 186 11.04 -6.85 -19.44
C ASP A 186 10.88 -7.09 -17.93
N GLU A 187 9.93 -6.38 -17.30
CA GLU A 187 9.56 -6.58 -15.90
C GLU A 187 8.89 -7.96 -15.72
N LEU A 188 9.48 -8.78 -14.85
CA LEU A 188 8.97 -10.12 -14.53
C LEU A 188 7.97 -10.04 -13.39
N ASN A 189 6.68 -10.21 -13.73
CA ASN A 189 5.57 -10.07 -12.80
C ASN A 189 4.81 -11.41 -12.69
N MET A 190 4.25 -11.74 -11.53
CA MET A 190 3.53 -13.01 -11.33
C MET A 190 2.27 -13.16 -12.20
N GLN A 191 1.67 -12.03 -12.63
CA GLN A 191 0.49 -12.04 -13.47
C GLN A 191 0.80 -12.03 -14.97
N SER A 192 2.01 -11.64 -15.38
CA SER A 192 2.50 -11.90 -16.74
C SER A 192 2.90 -13.37 -16.81
N ALA A 193 1.91 -14.25 -16.95
CA ALA A 193 2.10 -15.69 -17.12
C ALA A 193 2.65 -16.01 -18.53
N GLY A 194 3.85 -15.50 -18.82
CA GLY A 194 4.62 -15.84 -19.99
C GLY A 194 5.51 -17.07 -19.75
N VAL A 195 6.09 -17.60 -20.81
CA VAL A 195 6.89 -18.83 -20.76
C VAL A 195 8.38 -18.48 -20.62
N TYR A 196 8.82 -18.10 -19.41
CA TYR A 196 10.23 -17.75 -19.16
C TYR A 196 11.08 -18.92 -18.68
N SER A 197 10.65 -19.66 -17.64
CA SER A 197 11.46 -20.75 -17.06
C SER A 197 11.09 -22.14 -17.57
N GLN A 198 9.91 -22.29 -18.17
CA GLN A 198 9.39 -23.59 -18.59
C GLN A 198 9.98 -23.98 -19.96
N MET A 199 10.78 -25.04 -19.95
CA MET A 199 11.40 -25.62 -21.17
C MET A 199 10.41 -26.43 -21.98
N LYS A 200 9.36 -26.94 -21.32
CA LYS A 200 8.25 -27.62 -21.96
C LYS A 200 7.25 -26.59 -22.48
N ARG A 201 7.03 -26.59 -23.79
CA ARG A 201 6.20 -25.60 -24.47
C ARG A 201 5.17 -26.25 -25.37
N LEU A 202 4.10 -25.52 -25.62
CA LEU A 202 3.02 -25.90 -26.53
C LEU A 202 2.86 -24.80 -27.56
N TYR A 203 3.03 -25.16 -28.82
CA TYR A 203 2.86 -24.25 -29.95
C TYR A 203 1.71 -24.75 -30.83
N ILE A 204 0.89 -23.82 -31.30
CA ILE A 204 -0.17 -24.09 -32.27
C ILE A 204 0.32 -23.55 -33.61
N LEU A 205 0.28 -24.39 -34.66
CA LEU A 205 0.68 -23.95 -35.99
C LEU A 205 -0.36 -22.94 -36.54
N PRO A 206 0.07 -21.85 -37.18
CA PRO A 206 -0.83 -20.87 -37.79
C PRO A 206 -1.54 -21.42 -39.02
N GLU A 207 -0.92 -22.35 -39.75
CA GLU A 207 -1.56 -23.09 -40.84
C GLU A 207 -2.46 -24.18 -40.27
N LYS A 208 -3.77 -24.06 -40.53
CA LYS A 208 -4.76 -25.12 -40.26
C LYS A 208 -4.79 -26.11 -41.42
N GLY A 209 -5.35 -27.30 -41.19
CA GLY A 209 -5.66 -28.23 -42.29
C GLY A 209 -6.53 -27.55 -43.35
N ASP A 210 -6.18 -27.70 -44.63
CA ASP A 210 -6.82 -27.05 -45.79
C ASP A 210 -7.36 -28.09 -46.79
N GLY A 211 -7.44 -29.38 -46.39
CA GLY A 211 -7.93 -30.48 -47.22
C GLY A 211 -7.05 -30.86 -48.43
N SER A 212 -5.96 -30.13 -48.70
CA SER A 212 -5.12 -30.30 -49.90
C SER A 212 -3.63 -30.55 -49.61
N LYS A 213 -3.07 -29.88 -48.60
CA LYS A 213 -1.64 -30.02 -48.22
C LYS A 213 -1.43 -31.23 -47.33
N THR A 214 -0.44 -32.06 -47.67
CA THR A 214 -0.05 -33.25 -46.89
C THR A 214 1.19 -33.01 -46.03
N THR A 215 1.93 -31.92 -46.26
CA THR A 215 3.16 -31.59 -45.53
C THR A 215 3.03 -30.27 -44.79
N PHE A 216 3.34 -30.26 -43.49
CA PHE A 216 3.40 -29.09 -42.63
C PHE A 216 4.75 -29.03 -41.95
N GLN A 217 5.32 -27.84 -41.81
CA GLN A 217 6.61 -27.65 -41.15
C GLN A 217 6.44 -26.78 -39.91
N PHE A 218 6.86 -27.30 -38.76
CA PHE A 218 7.01 -26.52 -37.54
C PHE A 218 8.48 -26.13 -37.39
N ASP A 219 8.75 -24.83 -37.26
CA ASP A 219 10.08 -24.32 -36.95
C ASP A 219 9.99 -23.47 -35.69
N ILE A 220 10.71 -23.89 -34.64
CA ILE A 220 10.76 -23.16 -33.37
C ILE A 220 11.32 -21.74 -33.54
N GLN A 221 12.18 -21.52 -34.54
CA GLN A 221 12.75 -20.20 -34.83
C GLN A 221 11.67 -19.19 -35.22
N ASN A 222 10.59 -19.62 -35.88
CA ASN A 222 9.50 -18.73 -36.27
C ASN A 222 8.66 -18.25 -35.08
N PHE A 223 8.68 -18.98 -33.96
CA PHE A 223 7.94 -18.63 -32.75
C PHE A 223 8.81 -17.94 -31.71
N GLU A 224 10.07 -18.35 -31.57
CA GLU A 224 11.00 -17.86 -30.54
C GLU A 224 12.01 -16.84 -31.07
N GLY A 225 12.06 -16.62 -32.39
CA GLY A 225 13.02 -15.73 -33.04
C GLY A 225 14.46 -16.24 -33.06
N GLN A 226 14.73 -17.44 -32.53
CA GLN A 226 16.03 -18.10 -32.51
C GLN A 226 15.89 -19.62 -32.60
N ALA A 227 16.89 -20.29 -33.20
CA ALA A 227 16.93 -21.74 -33.23
C ALA A 227 17.15 -22.30 -31.81
N CYS A 228 16.25 -23.18 -31.36
CA CYS A 228 16.30 -23.80 -30.05
C CYS A 228 16.40 -25.32 -30.20
N PRO A 229 17.49 -25.97 -29.72
CA PRO A 229 17.60 -27.41 -29.81
C PRO A 229 16.54 -28.09 -28.94
N LEU A 230 16.03 -29.24 -29.41
CA LEU A 230 14.98 -30.01 -28.73
C LEU A 230 15.56 -31.23 -27.99
N ARG A 231 14.93 -31.62 -26.88
CA ARG A 231 15.30 -32.80 -26.11
C ARG A 231 14.78 -34.07 -26.79
N GLN A 232 15.65 -35.05 -26.96
CA GLN A 232 15.31 -36.35 -27.56
C GLN A 232 14.34 -37.12 -26.66
N GLY A 233 13.26 -37.67 -27.23
CA GLY A 233 12.33 -38.53 -26.51
C GLY A 233 11.35 -37.81 -25.57
N TYR A 234 11.10 -36.50 -25.77
CA TYR A 234 10.12 -35.72 -24.97
C TYR A 234 9.07 -34.99 -25.82
N ASN A 235 9.25 -34.93 -27.14
CA ASN A 235 8.36 -34.20 -28.04
C ASN A 235 7.07 -34.99 -28.32
N LYS A 236 5.96 -34.29 -28.52
CA LYS A 236 4.64 -34.84 -28.86
C LYS A 236 3.95 -33.99 -29.91
N LEU A 237 3.29 -34.63 -30.87
CA LEU A 237 2.38 -33.96 -31.81
C LEU A 237 0.96 -34.01 -31.23
N LEU A 238 0.21 -32.94 -31.38
CA LEU A 238 -1.18 -32.86 -31.00
C LEU A 238 -2.02 -32.55 -32.23
N ILE A 239 -3.01 -33.40 -32.50
CA ILE A 239 -4.03 -33.15 -33.54
C ILE A 239 -5.36 -32.96 -32.82
N ASN A 240 -6.02 -31.82 -33.04
CA ASN A 240 -7.24 -31.42 -32.33
C ASN A 240 -7.13 -31.66 -30.81
N ARG A 241 -6.00 -31.21 -30.23
CA ARG A 241 -5.68 -31.26 -28.78
C ARG A 241 -5.44 -32.66 -28.19
N LYS A 242 -5.51 -33.75 -28.97
CA LYS A 242 -5.14 -35.09 -28.51
C LYS A 242 -3.64 -35.33 -28.74
N PRO A 243 -2.88 -35.74 -27.70
CA PRO A 243 -1.43 -35.97 -27.84
C PRO A 243 -1.11 -37.32 -28.48
N SER A 244 -0.05 -37.34 -29.30
CA SER A 244 0.61 -38.55 -29.80
C SER A 244 1.33 -39.30 -28.68
N LYS A 245 1.82 -40.51 -29.01
CA LYS A 245 2.90 -41.11 -28.23
C LYS A 245 4.14 -40.21 -28.26
N VAL A 246 4.95 -40.30 -27.22
CA VAL A 246 6.22 -39.59 -27.11
C VAL A 246 7.13 -40.02 -28.26
N ASP A 247 7.94 -39.09 -28.76
CA ASP A 247 9.02 -39.30 -29.72
C ASP A 247 9.89 -40.52 -29.39
N ASP A 248 10.35 -41.25 -30.41
CA ASP A 248 11.13 -42.49 -30.27
C ASP A 248 12.59 -42.25 -29.87
N GLY A 249 13.05 -41.00 -29.91
CA GLY A 249 14.42 -40.60 -29.57
C GLY A 249 15.41 -40.66 -30.76
N ASP A 250 14.97 -41.22 -31.88
CA ASP A 250 15.71 -41.30 -33.16
C ASP A 250 15.18 -40.32 -34.21
N GLY A 251 14.29 -39.41 -33.80
CA GLY A 251 13.77 -38.33 -34.63
C GLY A 251 12.50 -38.67 -35.38
N ASN A 252 11.81 -39.78 -35.06
CA ASN A 252 10.50 -40.08 -35.65
C ASN A 252 9.38 -40.00 -34.62
N LEU A 253 8.35 -39.27 -35.00
CA LEU A 253 7.17 -39.06 -34.19
C LEU A 253 5.94 -39.48 -34.99
N TYR A 254 5.14 -40.39 -34.41
CA TYR A 254 3.99 -40.98 -35.08
C TYR A 254 2.69 -40.62 -34.35
N PHE A 255 1.69 -40.20 -35.11
CA PHE A 255 0.31 -40.10 -34.66
C PHE A 255 -0.54 -41.06 -35.46
N ASN A 256 -1.01 -42.14 -34.82
CA ASN A 256 -1.90 -43.14 -35.41
C ASN A 256 -3.04 -43.40 -34.41
N ASP A 257 -3.94 -42.43 -34.27
CA ASP A 257 -5.05 -42.50 -33.32
C ASP A 257 -6.24 -41.66 -33.83
N LYS A 258 -7.40 -41.83 -33.21
CA LYS A 258 -8.59 -41.00 -33.45
C LYS A 258 -8.44 -39.67 -32.72
N ASP A 259 -8.80 -38.57 -33.36
CA ASP A 259 -8.85 -37.26 -32.72
C ASP A 259 -10.02 -37.15 -31.70
N VAL A 260 -10.18 -35.98 -31.07
CA VAL A 260 -11.27 -35.69 -30.12
C VAL A 260 -12.66 -35.78 -30.77
N ASN A 261 -12.74 -35.61 -32.10
CA ASN A 261 -13.97 -35.67 -32.88
C ASN A 261 -14.25 -37.07 -33.46
N GLY A 262 -13.39 -38.07 -33.18
CA GLY A 262 -13.52 -39.46 -33.61
C GLY A 262 -12.94 -39.79 -34.99
N ASN A 263 -12.29 -38.83 -35.66
CA ASN A 263 -11.66 -38.99 -36.97
C ASN A 263 -10.28 -39.64 -36.83
N SER A 264 -10.03 -40.71 -37.58
CA SER A 264 -8.73 -41.39 -37.59
C SER A 264 -7.72 -40.59 -38.41
N PHE A 265 -6.60 -40.21 -37.80
CA PHE A 265 -5.49 -39.58 -38.51
C PHE A 265 -4.23 -40.46 -38.43
N SER A 266 -3.51 -40.55 -39.55
CA SER A 266 -2.17 -41.13 -39.63
C SER A 266 -1.19 -40.06 -40.10
N ALA A 267 -0.31 -39.62 -39.20
CA ALA A 267 0.73 -38.64 -39.48
C ALA A 267 2.09 -39.15 -39.00
N THR A 268 3.10 -38.96 -39.83
CA THR A 268 4.51 -39.22 -39.52
C THR A 268 5.25 -37.88 -39.51
N ALA A 269 5.96 -37.58 -38.44
CA ALA A 269 6.75 -36.37 -38.30
C ALA A 269 8.22 -36.71 -38.07
N LYS A 270 9.12 -35.96 -38.71
CA LYS A 270 10.57 -36.05 -38.51
C LYS A 270 11.06 -34.85 -37.70
N VAL A 271 11.72 -35.11 -36.58
CA VAL A 271 12.23 -34.09 -35.65
C VAL A 271 13.73 -33.89 -35.87
N LYS A 272 14.13 -32.69 -36.30
CA LYS A 272 15.54 -32.27 -36.34
C LYS A 272 15.90 -31.62 -35.01
N TYR A 273 16.58 -32.39 -34.15
CA TYR A 273 16.87 -31.99 -32.77
C TYR A 273 17.79 -30.77 -32.63
N ASP A 274 18.69 -30.52 -33.58
CA ASP A 274 19.68 -29.44 -33.46
C ASP A 274 19.10 -28.06 -33.82
N THR A 275 18.21 -28.01 -34.81
CA THR A 275 17.57 -26.77 -35.27
C THR A 275 16.17 -26.55 -34.70
N GLY A 276 15.54 -27.60 -34.16
CA GLY A 276 14.18 -27.55 -33.63
C GLY A 276 13.09 -27.51 -34.70
N VAL A 277 13.40 -28.03 -35.89
CA VAL A 277 12.45 -28.15 -37.01
C VAL A 277 11.77 -29.51 -36.98
N ILE A 278 10.44 -29.53 -37.09
CA ILE A 278 9.63 -30.74 -37.16
C ILE A 278 8.87 -30.75 -38.48
N ASP A 279 9.26 -31.66 -39.36
CA ASP A 279 8.66 -31.87 -40.67
C ASP A 279 7.51 -32.90 -40.52
N ILE A 280 6.26 -32.46 -40.58
CA ILE A 280 5.06 -33.28 -40.38
C ILE A 280 4.48 -33.68 -41.73
N THR A 281 4.28 -34.97 -41.95
CA THR A 281 3.67 -35.54 -43.17
C THR A 281 2.43 -36.35 -42.81
N PHE A 282 1.31 -36.03 -43.42
CA PHE A 282 0.04 -36.76 -43.28
C PHE A 282 -0.14 -37.74 -44.45
N THR A 283 -0.67 -38.92 -44.16
CA THR A 283 -1.00 -39.92 -45.18
C THR A 283 -2.21 -39.48 -46.02
N GLU A 284 -3.18 -38.81 -45.39
CA GLU A 284 -4.33 -38.18 -46.03
C GLU A 284 -4.40 -36.71 -45.60
N ALA A 285 -4.67 -35.79 -46.53
CA ALA A 285 -4.68 -34.36 -46.23
C ALA A 285 -5.73 -34.05 -45.14
N PRO A 286 -5.36 -33.34 -44.06
CA PRO A 286 -6.27 -33.07 -42.96
C PRO A 286 -7.41 -32.15 -43.42
N ALA A 287 -8.64 -32.48 -43.00
CA ALA A 287 -9.84 -31.73 -43.34
C ALA A 287 -9.75 -30.26 -42.89
N GLU A 288 -10.49 -29.40 -43.59
CA GLU A 288 -10.50 -27.96 -43.38
C GLU A 288 -10.73 -27.61 -41.90
N GLY A 289 -9.83 -26.81 -41.31
CA GLY A 289 -9.95 -26.35 -39.93
C GLY A 289 -9.33 -27.26 -38.85
N THR A 290 -8.68 -28.36 -39.21
CA THR A 290 -7.97 -29.22 -38.25
C THR A 290 -6.82 -28.46 -37.56
N GLU A 291 -6.84 -28.41 -36.22
CA GLU A 291 -5.80 -27.76 -35.41
C GLU A 291 -4.61 -28.70 -35.23
N ILE A 292 -3.42 -28.28 -35.69
CA ILE A 292 -2.16 -28.99 -35.48
C ILE A 292 -1.34 -28.20 -34.46
N ALA A 293 -0.97 -28.87 -33.37
CA ALA A 293 -0.13 -28.29 -32.33
C ALA A 293 1.02 -29.23 -32.00
N VAL A 294 2.13 -28.69 -31.51
CA VAL A 294 3.29 -29.48 -31.11
C VAL A 294 3.67 -29.11 -29.68
N GLN A 295 3.90 -30.14 -28.86
CA GLN A 295 4.49 -30.00 -27.54
C GLN A 295 5.96 -30.41 -27.63
N VAL A 296 6.84 -29.47 -27.32
CA VAL A 296 8.29 -29.66 -27.41
C VAL A 296 8.97 -29.33 -26.09
N GLU A 297 10.12 -29.94 -25.83
CA GLU A 297 10.98 -29.61 -24.69
C GLU A 297 12.33 -29.10 -25.20
N ILE A 298 12.67 -27.86 -24.84
CA ILE A 298 13.93 -27.24 -25.25
C ILE A 298 15.09 -27.84 -24.45
N ASN A 299 16.17 -28.23 -25.13
CA ASN A 299 17.36 -28.79 -24.53
C ASN A 299 18.42 -27.71 -24.25
N ILE A 300 18.42 -27.19 -23.03
CA ILE A 300 19.38 -26.18 -22.58
C ILE A 300 20.83 -26.71 -22.44
N GLU A 301 21.05 -28.02 -22.33
CA GLU A 301 22.41 -28.58 -22.21
C GLU A 301 23.19 -28.47 -23.53
N ARG A 302 22.48 -28.55 -24.67
CA ARG A 302 23.09 -28.35 -26.00
C ARG A 302 23.35 -26.88 -26.32
N ASN A 303 22.60 -25.96 -25.72
CA ASN A 303 22.85 -24.54 -25.85
C ASN A 303 22.64 -23.80 -24.51
N PRO A 304 23.71 -23.68 -23.69
CA PRO A 304 23.64 -23.01 -22.39
C PRO A 304 23.31 -21.52 -22.44
N SER A 305 23.40 -20.86 -23.60
CA SER A 305 23.06 -19.44 -23.75
C SER A 305 21.56 -19.15 -23.61
N LEU A 306 20.72 -20.19 -23.69
CA LEU A 306 19.26 -20.11 -23.56
C LEU A 306 18.79 -20.17 -22.09
N ILE A 307 19.70 -20.29 -21.11
CA ILE A 307 19.33 -20.34 -19.71
C ILE A 307 18.74 -18.99 -19.29
N PRO A 308 17.47 -18.93 -18.87
CA PRO A 308 16.84 -17.68 -18.48
C PRO A 308 17.47 -17.13 -17.21
N VAL A 309 17.98 -15.90 -17.26
CA VAL A 309 18.55 -15.21 -16.10
C VAL A 309 17.55 -14.19 -15.57
N ILE A 310 17.36 -14.11 -14.26
CA ILE A 310 16.59 -13.04 -13.63
C ILE A 310 17.59 -12.02 -13.09
N ASN A 311 17.52 -10.80 -13.60
CA ASN A 311 18.25 -9.66 -13.07
C ASN A 311 17.35 -8.85 -12.14
N GLN A 312 17.95 -8.13 -11.20
CA GLN A 312 17.26 -7.16 -10.37
C GLN A 312 17.65 -5.76 -10.82
N SER A 313 16.66 -4.88 -10.98
CA SER A 313 16.88 -3.47 -11.34
C SER A 313 16.27 -2.58 -10.26
N MET A 314 16.93 -1.46 -9.98
CA MET A 314 16.47 -0.46 -9.03
C MET A 314 16.01 0.81 -9.76
N ARG A 315 14.82 1.30 -9.39
CA ARG A 315 14.31 2.62 -9.76
C ARG A 315 14.26 3.52 -8.54
N ASN A 316 14.56 4.80 -8.72
CA ASN A 316 14.53 5.82 -7.68
C ASN A 316 13.51 6.91 -8.02
N TYR A 317 12.69 7.28 -7.05
CA TYR A 317 11.75 8.40 -7.15
C TYR A 317 12.04 9.39 -6.03
N ALA A 318 12.42 10.62 -6.37
CA ALA A 318 12.71 11.65 -5.38
C ALA A 318 11.42 12.34 -4.95
N LEU A 319 11.24 12.50 -3.63
CA LEU A 319 10.16 13.24 -3.00
C LEU A 319 10.74 14.37 -2.16
N ARG A 320 10.09 15.53 -2.20
CA ARG A 320 10.50 16.72 -1.46
C ARG A 320 9.46 17.06 -0.39
N PRO A 321 9.86 17.17 0.88
CA PRO A 321 8.97 17.60 1.95
C PRO A 321 8.42 19.02 1.72
N SER A 322 7.18 19.24 2.15
CA SER A 322 6.50 20.54 2.14
C SER A 322 6.35 21.08 3.55
N GLN A 323 6.38 22.41 3.71
CA GLN A 323 6.29 23.07 5.00
C GLN A 323 4.84 23.42 5.35
N TYR A 324 4.49 23.33 6.63
CA TYR A 324 3.20 23.77 7.17
C TYR A 324 3.42 24.63 8.42
N VAL A 325 2.57 25.65 8.58
CA VAL A 325 2.71 26.66 9.64
C VAL A 325 1.33 27.06 10.16
N ILE A 326 1.19 27.14 11.48
CA ILE A 326 0.02 27.73 12.14
C ILE A 326 0.48 28.59 13.30
N ALA A 327 -0.21 29.69 13.56
CA ALA A 327 0.05 30.53 14.72
C ALA A 327 -1.23 30.74 15.52
N SER A 328 -1.08 30.77 16.83
CA SER A 328 -2.12 31.19 17.76
C SER A 328 -1.67 32.45 18.48
N GLU A 329 -2.60 33.37 18.67
CA GLU A 329 -2.38 34.64 19.33
C GLU A 329 -3.37 34.81 20.49
N HIS A 330 -2.93 35.40 21.59
CA HIS A 330 -3.81 35.87 22.66
C HIS A 330 -3.31 37.18 23.26
N THR A 331 -4.22 37.98 23.76
CA THR A 331 -3.86 39.17 24.54
C THR A 331 -3.53 38.78 25.97
N VAL A 332 -2.63 39.53 26.61
CA VAL A 332 -2.27 39.32 28.03
C VAL A 332 -3.48 39.51 28.94
N MET A 333 -4.41 40.40 28.58
CA MET A 333 -5.64 40.64 29.33
C MET A 333 -6.55 39.41 29.32
N THR A 334 -6.80 38.83 28.14
CA THR A 334 -7.63 37.61 28.02
C THR A 334 -6.99 36.42 28.75
N ALA A 335 -5.66 36.28 28.70
CA ALA A 335 -4.97 35.24 29.47
C ALA A 335 -5.13 35.43 30.99
N SER A 336 -5.01 36.66 31.49
CA SER A 336 -5.18 36.97 32.90
C SER A 336 -6.63 36.79 33.36
N ASP A 337 -7.61 37.21 32.57
CA ASP A 337 -9.03 37.07 32.89
C ASP A 337 -9.44 35.59 32.93
N LEU A 338 -9.01 34.80 31.94
CA LEU A 338 -9.29 33.36 31.89
C LEU A 338 -8.63 32.60 33.04
N SER A 339 -7.38 32.95 33.37
CA SER A 339 -6.67 32.35 34.49
C SER A 339 -7.35 32.68 35.82
N ARG A 340 -7.82 33.92 35.99
CA ARG A 340 -8.52 34.37 37.19
C ARG A 340 -9.90 33.74 37.35
N GLU A 341 -10.67 33.61 36.27
CA GLU A 341 -12.06 33.15 36.32
C GLU A 341 -12.19 31.62 36.29
N HIS A 342 -11.32 30.94 35.55
CA HIS A 342 -11.45 29.50 35.29
C HIS A 342 -10.22 28.69 35.70
N GLY A 343 -9.14 29.33 36.16
CA GLY A 343 -7.90 28.63 36.51
C GLY A 343 -7.20 27.96 35.32
N LEU A 344 -7.60 28.30 34.09
CA LEU A 344 -7.08 27.69 32.87
C LEU A 344 -5.93 28.50 32.29
N GLU A 345 -4.87 27.80 31.88
CA GLU A 345 -3.76 28.41 31.15
C GLU A 345 -4.07 28.48 29.66
N LEU A 346 -4.30 29.70 29.15
CA LEU A 346 -4.68 29.94 27.76
C LEU A 346 -3.60 29.47 26.76
N ALA A 347 -2.32 29.58 27.11
CA ALA A 347 -1.22 29.14 26.27
C ALA A 347 -1.25 27.61 26.01
N ALA A 348 -1.50 26.81 27.06
CA ALA A 348 -1.60 25.36 26.95
C ALA A 348 -2.84 24.93 26.13
N LEU A 349 -3.97 25.62 26.33
CA LEU A 349 -5.21 25.36 25.58
C LEU A 349 -5.05 25.67 24.08
N GLN A 350 -4.42 26.80 23.76
CA GLN A 350 -4.12 27.19 22.39
C GLN A 350 -3.15 26.22 21.71
N PHE A 351 -2.14 25.74 22.43
CA PHE A 351 -1.21 24.75 21.90
C PHE A 351 -1.91 23.43 21.54
N SER A 352 -2.77 22.92 22.43
CA SER A 352 -3.56 21.72 22.18
C SER A 352 -4.48 21.89 20.97
N ALA A 353 -5.13 23.06 20.85
CA ALA A 353 -5.99 23.38 19.71
C ALA A 353 -5.21 23.41 18.38
N MET A 354 -4.06 24.09 18.33
CA MET A 354 -3.23 24.15 17.11
C MET A 354 -2.78 22.76 16.68
N ARG A 355 -2.34 21.91 17.63
CA ARG A 355 -1.94 20.52 17.34
C ARG A 355 -3.09 19.71 16.74
N ASN A 356 -4.25 19.72 17.40
CA ASN A 356 -5.41 18.96 16.95
C ASN A 356 -5.85 19.42 15.55
N TRP A 357 -5.73 20.73 15.27
CA TRP A 357 -6.02 21.29 13.96
C TRP A 357 -5.04 20.81 12.88
N ILE A 358 -3.73 20.85 13.14
CA ILE A 358 -2.71 20.33 12.20
C ILE A 358 -2.98 18.85 11.90
N SER A 359 -3.21 18.02 12.92
CA SER A 359 -3.50 16.60 12.72
C SER A 359 -4.75 16.40 11.84
N HIS A 360 -5.81 17.16 12.11
CA HIS A 360 -7.02 17.12 11.31
C HIS A 360 -6.78 17.58 9.86
N GLU A 361 -6.01 18.64 9.66
CA GLU A 361 -5.69 19.17 8.33
C GLU A 361 -4.85 18.19 7.51
N ILE A 362 -3.89 17.50 8.13
CA ILE A 362 -3.10 16.44 7.47
C ILE A 362 -4.01 15.30 7.00
N ASP A 363 -4.91 14.83 7.85
CA ASP A 363 -5.87 13.79 7.48
C ASP A 363 -6.79 14.25 6.34
N MET A 364 -7.28 15.49 6.40
CA MET A 364 -8.09 16.07 5.33
C MET A 364 -7.30 16.24 4.04
N MET A 365 -6.05 16.67 4.08
CA MET A 365 -5.18 16.81 2.92
C MET A 365 -4.96 15.47 2.23
N ARG A 366 -4.66 14.41 2.98
CA ARG A 366 -4.48 13.05 2.44
C ARG A 366 -5.75 12.54 1.76
N LEU A 367 -6.90 12.74 2.38
CA LEU A 367 -8.18 12.38 1.77
C LEU A 367 -8.46 13.19 0.50
N ARG A 368 -8.17 14.50 0.48
CA ARG A 368 -8.30 15.34 -0.72
C ARG A 368 -7.45 14.81 -1.86
N THR A 369 -6.18 14.50 -1.57
CA THR A 369 -5.25 13.94 -2.53
C THR A 369 -5.75 12.59 -3.04
N LEU A 370 -6.24 11.72 -2.16
CA LEU A 370 -6.80 10.42 -2.56
C LEU A 370 -7.99 10.58 -3.52
N VAL A 371 -8.96 11.44 -3.18
CA VAL A 371 -10.14 11.71 -4.01
C VAL A 371 -9.73 12.24 -5.38
N PHE A 372 -8.84 13.23 -5.41
CA PHE A 372 -8.39 13.86 -6.65
C PHE A 372 -7.69 12.88 -7.59
N HIS A 373 -6.86 11.98 -7.04
CA HIS A 373 -6.12 11.00 -7.82
C HIS A 373 -6.89 9.70 -8.10
N THR A 374 -8.13 9.56 -7.64
CA THR A 374 -8.95 8.37 -7.93
C THR A 374 -9.57 8.46 -9.33
N VAL A 375 -8.95 7.77 -10.29
CA VAL A 375 -9.44 7.72 -11.69
C VAL A 375 -10.45 6.61 -11.93
N TYR A 376 -10.32 5.49 -11.20
CA TYR A 376 -11.05 4.27 -11.48
C TYR A 376 -12.22 4.09 -10.53
N GLY A 377 -13.39 3.74 -11.06
CA GLY A 377 -14.50 3.39 -10.20
C GLY A 377 -15.61 2.63 -10.91
N ARG A 378 -16.53 2.11 -10.10
CA ARG A 378 -17.76 1.46 -10.55
C ARG A 378 -18.94 2.05 -9.78
N GLU A 379 -20.11 1.95 -10.37
CA GLU A 379 -21.37 2.32 -9.73
C GLU A 379 -22.12 1.05 -9.36
N PHE A 380 -22.76 1.03 -8.19
CA PHE A 380 -23.62 -0.05 -7.76
C PHE A 380 -24.93 0.51 -7.21
N ASP A 381 -26.04 0.04 -7.75
CA ASP A 381 -27.36 0.47 -7.29
C ASP A 381 -27.80 -0.34 -6.07
N VAL A 382 -27.97 0.36 -4.95
CA VAL A 382 -28.31 -0.19 -3.65
C VAL A 382 -29.82 -0.43 -3.50
N ALA A 383 -30.64 0.02 -4.46
CA ALA A 383 -32.07 -0.24 -4.39
C ALA A 383 -32.36 -1.75 -4.58
N LEU A 384 -33.15 -2.32 -3.67
CA LEU A 384 -33.48 -3.75 -3.66
C LEU A 384 -34.62 -4.02 -4.65
N PRO A 385 -34.42 -4.83 -5.71
CA PRO A 385 -35.51 -5.21 -6.61
C PRO A 385 -36.53 -6.10 -5.88
N GLU A 386 -37.83 -5.88 -6.08
CA GLU A 386 -38.91 -6.66 -5.43
C GLU A 386 -38.78 -8.19 -5.62
N ALA A 387 -38.18 -8.62 -6.73
CA ALA A 387 -38.04 -10.03 -7.07
C ALA A 387 -36.75 -10.71 -6.54
N GLN A 388 -35.84 -9.98 -5.88
CA GLN A 388 -34.57 -10.54 -5.38
C GLN A 388 -34.56 -10.72 -3.87
N ASN A 389 -34.11 -11.89 -3.43
CA ASN A 389 -33.80 -12.14 -2.02
C ASN A 389 -32.61 -11.28 -1.57
N TYR A 390 -32.71 -10.75 -0.35
CA TYR A 390 -31.69 -9.90 0.27
C TYR A 390 -30.29 -10.52 0.25
N GLU A 391 -30.16 -11.83 0.54
CA GLU A 391 -28.87 -12.53 0.51
C GLU A 391 -28.22 -12.54 -0.89
N SER A 392 -29.02 -12.76 -1.95
CA SER A 392 -28.53 -12.73 -3.32
C SER A 392 -28.05 -11.34 -3.71
N TRP A 393 -28.74 -10.31 -3.25
CA TRP A 393 -28.38 -8.92 -3.49
C TRP A 393 -27.09 -8.50 -2.76
N VAL A 394 -26.92 -8.87 -1.48
CA VAL A 394 -25.64 -8.64 -0.77
C VAL A 394 -24.49 -9.44 -1.42
N GLY A 395 -24.77 -10.63 -1.95
CA GLY A 395 -23.83 -11.41 -2.76
C GLY A 395 -23.33 -10.66 -4.00
N LEU A 396 -24.18 -9.85 -4.65
CA LEU A 396 -23.79 -9.02 -5.79
C LEU A 396 -22.85 -7.89 -5.38
N ILE A 397 -23.10 -7.21 -4.24
CA ILE A 397 -22.18 -6.20 -3.70
C ILE A 397 -20.80 -6.81 -3.48
N ARG A 398 -20.76 -8.00 -2.84
CA ARG A 398 -19.50 -8.71 -2.60
C ARG A 398 -18.78 -9.04 -3.90
N HIS A 399 -19.50 -9.46 -4.93
CA HIS A 399 -18.90 -9.72 -6.24
C HIS A 399 -18.31 -8.46 -6.88
N VAL A 400 -19.01 -7.32 -6.83
CA VAL A 400 -18.51 -6.04 -7.36
C VAL A 400 -17.25 -5.58 -6.61
N VAL A 401 -17.25 -5.66 -5.28
CA VAL A 401 -16.08 -5.30 -4.47
C VAL A 401 -14.90 -6.23 -4.75
N ASN A 402 -15.13 -7.53 -4.89
CA ASN A 402 -14.08 -8.49 -5.24
C ASN A 402 -13.53 -8.24 -6.65
N ALA A 403 -14.39 -7.91 -7.61
CA ALA A 403 -13.95 -7.56 -8.96
C ALA A 403 -13.12 -6.27 -8.97
N LEU A 404 -13.51 -5.24 -8.20
CA LEU A 404 -12.70 -4.04 -8.01
C LEU A 404 -11.35 -4.35 -7.36
N SER A 405 -11.32 -5.27 -6.39
CA SER A 405 -10.09 -5.73 -5.75
C SER A 405 -9.18 -6.46 -6.73
N GLN A 406 -9.74 -7.30 -7.61
CA GLN A 406 -9.00 -7.96 -8.67
C GLN A 406 -8.46 -6.96 -9.69
N ASP A 407 -9.28 -6.02 -10.17
CA ASP A 407 -8.83 -4.96 -11.09
C ASP A 407 -7.70 -4.11 -10.47
N MET A 408 -7.75 -3.87 -9.15
CA MET A 408 -6.67 -3.17 -8.44
C MET A 408 -5.41 -4.04 -8.33
N ALA A 409 -5.54 -5.33 -8.05
CA ALA A 409 -4.42 -6.26 -8.03
C ALA A 409 -3.76 -6.37 -9.41
N ASP A 410 -4.55 -6.38 -10.48
CA ASP A 410 -4.07 -6.44 -11.87
C ASP A 410 -3.32 -5.17 -12.28
N ARG A 411 -3.77 -3.99 -11.81
CA ARG A 411 -3.11 -2.70 -12.09
C ARG A 411 -1.84 -2.49 -11.26
N THR A 412 -1.87 -2.84 -9.97
CA THR A 412 -0.75 -2.62 -9.04
C THR A 412 0.25 -3.77 -9.01
N LEU A 413 -0.11 -4.92 -9.60
CA LEU A 413 0.66 -6.17 -9.65
C LEU A 413 1.09 -6.72 -8.28
N THR A 414 0.54 -6.16 -7.20
CA THR A 414 1.02 -6.38 -5.83
C THR A 414 -0.11 -6.54 -4.83
N THR A 415 -1.15 -5.70 -4.89
CA THR A 415 -2.20 -5.67 -3.86
C THR A 415 -3.57 -5.36 -4.40
N GLY A 416 -4.57 -6.07 -3.88
CA GLY A 416 -5.97 -5.64 -3.97
C GLY A 416 -6.36 -4.65 -2.87
N ILE A 417 -7.66 -4.49 -2.67
CA ILE A 417 -8.24 -3.58 -1.67
C ILE A 417 -7.92 -4.07 -0.25
N ARG A 418 -7.43 -3.17 0.60
CA ARG A 418 -7.14 -3.42 2.02
C ARG A 418 -8.07 -2.66 2.96
N GLY A 419 -8.46 -1.45 2.57
CA GLY A 419 -9.41 -0.63 3.33
C GLY A 419 -10.10 0.40 2.45
N GLY A 420 -11.01 1.16 3.05
CA GLY A 420 -11.70 2.24 2.36
C GLY A 420 -12.28 3.30 3.29
N PHE A 421 -12.49 4.48 2.72
CA PHE A 421 -13.15 5.61 3.34
C PHE A 421 -14.55 5.73 2.76
N ALA A 422 -15.58 5.67 3.59
CA ALA A 422 -16.98 5.75 3.21
C ALA A 422 -17.59 7.09 3.63
N GLY A 423 -18.41 7.68 2.76
CA GLY A 423 -19.22 8.86 3.11
C GLY A 423 -20.26 8.54 4.16
N GLY A 424 -20.83 9.56 4.81
CA GLY A 424 -21.79 9.37 5.90
C GLY A 424 -22.95 8.45 5.54
N ASP A 425 -23.53 8.60 4.35
CA ASP A 425 -24.67 7.78 3.90
C ASP A 425 -24.25 6.37 3.48
N ALA A 426 -23.11 6.24 2.79
CA ALA A 426 -22.51 4.95 2.49
C ALA A 426 -22.12 4.18 3.77
N ALA A 427 -21.59 4.86 4.79
CA ALA A 427 -21.26 4.28 6.09
C ALA A 427 -22.53 3.85 6.85
N ASN A 428 -23.61 4.64 6.81
CA ASN A 428 -24.91 4.22 7.33
C ASN A 428 -25.41 2.95 6.67
N PHE A 429 -25.31 2.89 5.34
CA PHE A 429 -25.68 1.71 4.58
C PHE A 429 -24.85 0.48 4.99
N LEU A 430 -23.52 0.60 5.05
CA LEU A 430 -22.66 -0.52 5.44
C LEU A 430 -22.93 -1.00 6.88
N ARG A 431 -23.23 -0.09 7.80
CA ARG A 431 -23.60 -0.42 9.19
C ARG A 431 -24.95 -1.13 9.29
N SER A 432 -25.83 -0.95 8.32
CA SER A 432 -27.13 -1.66 8.27
C SER A 432 -26.99 -3.11 7.80
N LEU A 433 -25.85 -3.49 7.21
CA LEU A 433 -25.62 -4.86 6.77
C LEU A 433 -25.53 -5.83 7.95
N PRO A 434 -25.99 -7.09 7.79
CA PRO A 434 -25.90 -8.09 8.83
C PRO A 434 -24.45 -8.33 9.30
N PRO A 435 -24.25 -8.77 10.56
CA PRO A 435 -22.93 -9.03 11.14
C PRO A 435 -22.04 -10.01 10.34
N GLN A 436 -22.64 -10.86 9.52
CA GLN A 436 -21.93 -11.79 8.64
C GLN A 436 -21.17 -11.07 7.52
N HIS A 437 -21.64 -9.89 7.10
CA HIS A 437 -21.06 -9.09 6.03
C HIS A 437 -20.31 -7.88 6.54
N PHE A 438 -20.75 -7.27 7.64
CA PHE A 438 -20.09 -6.13 8.24
C PHE A 438 -19.97 -6.30 9.76
N GLN A 439 -18.74 -6.35 10.26
CA GLN A 439 -18.46 -6.46 11.70
C GLN A 439 -18.14 -5.08 12.25
N LEU A 440 -19.03 -4.55 13.10
CA LEU A 440 -18.86 -3.27 13.77
C LEU A 440 -17.66 -3.30 14.73
N ALA A 441 -16.92 -2.19 14.78
CA ALA A 441 -15.83 -2.02 15.74
C ALA A 441 -16.38 -1.97 17.19
N PRO A 442 -15.70 -2.62 18.15
CA PRO A 442 -16.11 -2.60 19.54
C PRO A 442 -16.00 -1.18 20.12
N GLY A 443 -17.10 -0.68 20.71
CA GLY A 443 -17.13 0.64 21.34
C GLY A 443 -17.31 1.82 20.37
N TYR A 444 -17.76 1.58 19.15
CA TYR A 444 -18.06 2.65 18.18
C TYR A 444 -19.09 3.65 18.71
N VAL A 445 -18.76 4.95 18.62
CA VAL A 445 -19.64 6.09 18.90
C VAL A 445 -19.56 7.05 17.73
N GLN A 446 -20.67 7.68 17.35
CA GLN A 446 -20.67 8.62 16.24
C GLN A 446 -19.91 9.90 16.61
N SER A 447 -18.92 10.27 15.78
CA SER A 447 -18.02 11.40 15.99
C SER A 447 -17.94 12.24 14.71
N PRO A 448 -17.68 13.56 14.79
CA PRO A 448 -17.44 14.39 13.61
C PRO A 448 -16.07 14.17 12.94
N TYR A 449 -15.19 13.38 13.55
CA TYR A 449 -13.87 13.05 13.01
C TYR A 449 -13.89 11.76 12.19
N ILE A 450 -12.86 11.55 11.36
CA ILE A 450 -12.68 10.28 10.65
C ILE A 450 -12.46 9.19 11.69
N GLN A 451 -13.22 8.11 11.58
CA GLN A 451 -13.15 7.03 12.56
C GLN A 451 -13.32 5.66 11.93
N TYR A 452 -12.70 4.67 12.55
CA TYR A 452 -12.83 3.27 12.16
C TYR A 452 -14.21 2.75 12.57
N ILE A 453 -15.00 2.27 11.60
CA ILE A 453 -16.36 1.78 11.85
C ILE A 453 -16.43 0.26 11.96
N GLY A 454 -15.52 -0.46 11.31
CA GLY A 454 -15.55 -1.92 11.28
C GLY A 454 -14.91 -2.55 10.05
N THR A 455 -15.08 -3.87 9.95
CA THR A 455 -14.52 -4.68 8.88
C THR A 455 -15.63 -5.19 7.95
N LEU A 456 -15.53 -4.85 6.67
CA LEU A 456 -16.38 -5.35 5.58
C LEU A 456 -15.83 -6.69 5.05
N PHE A 457 -16.71 -7.68 4.91
CA PHE A 457 -16.45 -9.04 4.44
C PHE A 457 -15.30 -9.77 5.17
N GLY A 458 -15.00 -9.36 6.40
CA GLY A 458 -13.97 -9.96 7.25
C GLY A 458 -12.52 -9.58 6.91
N SER A 459 -12.28 -8.78 5.86
CA SER A 459 -10.92 -8.38 5.45
C SER A 459 -10.73 -6.89 5.17
N ILE A 460 -11.77 -6.17 4.73
CA ILE A 460 -11.64 -4.78 4.29
C ILE A 460 -11.97 -3.84 5.44
N ARG A 461 -11.02 -3.00 5.85
CA ARG A 461 -11.22 -2.03 6.93
C ARG A 461 -11.97 -0.81 6.42
N ILE A 462 -13.06 -0.40 7.06
CA ILE A 462 -13.83 0.79 6.64
C ILE A 462 -13.71 1.90 7.69
N TYR A 463 -13.50 3.11 7.18
CA TYR A 463 -13.47 4.36 7.94
C TYR A 463 -14.60 5.27 7.48
N GLU A 464 -15.31 5.91 8.40
CA GLU A 464 -16.39 6.84 8.10
C GLU A 464 -15.84 8.27 8.00
N VAL A 465 -16.26 8.98 6.95
CA VAL A 465 -16.02 10.41 6.74
C VAL A 465 -17.37 11.13 6.84
N PRO A 466 -17.71 11.73 8.00
CA PRO A 466 -19.08 12.16 8.31
C PRO A 466 -19.54 13.43 7.58
N LYS A 467 -18.64 14.22 7.00
CA LYS A 467 -18.99 15.40 6.19
C LYS A 467 -18.23 15.44 4.86
N PRO A 468 -18.87 15.90 3.78
CA PRO A 468 -18.19 16.11 2.51
C PRO A 468 -17.07 17.12 2.70
N ILE A 469 -15.94 16.83 2.06
CA ILE A 469 -14.67 17.53 2.23
C ILE A 469 -14.79 18.92 1.62
N CYS A 470 -15.09 19.94 2.44
CA CYS A 470 -15.07 21.38 2.13
C CYS A 470 -15.96 21.86 0.95
N LYS A 471 -16.81 22.87 1.22
CA LYS A 471 -17.66 23.54 0.21
C LYS A 471 -16.90 24.04 -1.04
N GLN A 472 -15.65 24.46 -0.89
CA GLN A 472 -14.81 24.94 -2.00
C GLN A 472 -14.53 23.87 -3.07
N PHE A 473 -14.46 22.59 -2.71
CA PHE A 473 -14.23 21.51 -3.69
C PHE A 473 -15.52 21.00 -4.33
N GLN A 474 -16.67 21.19 -3.66
CA GLN A 474 -17.98 20.98 -4.29
C GLN A 474 -18.17 21.91 -5.50
N GLU A 475 -17.64 23.13 -5.43
CA GLU A 475 -17.65 24.08 -6.57
C GLU A 475 -16.76 23.63 -7.74
N HIS A 476 -15.71 22.84 -7.46
CA HIS A 476 -14.78 22.32 -8.47
C HIS A 476 -15.10 20.89 -8.94
N GLY A 477 -16.17 20.26 -8.44
CA GLY A 477 -16.62 18.93 -8.87
C GLY A 477 -15.82 17.74 -8.32
N TYR A 478 -14.95 17.96 -7.33
CA TYR A 478 -14.16 16.91 -6.67
C TYR A 478 -14.75 16.60 -5.29
N ASP A 479 -16.03 16.21 -5.26
CA ASP A 479 -16.74 15.95 -4.01
C ASP A 479 -16.44 14.54 -3.48
N PHE A 480 -16.26 14.43 -2.17
CA PHE A 480 -16.38 13.15 -1.48
C PHE A 480 -17.86 12.93 -1.25
N GLY A 481 -18.52 12.28 -2.21
CA GLY A 481 -19.96 12.05 -2.15
C GLY A 481 -20.35 11.31 -0.87
N LEU A 482 -21.46 11.70 -0.26
CA LEU A 482 -22.00 10.99 0.91
C LEU A 482 -22.28 9.51 0.59
N ASP A 483 -22.56 9.19 -0.67
CA ASP A 483 -22.80 7.85 -1.20
C ASP A 483 -21.54 7.18 -1.79
N ASP A 484 -20.38 7.83 -1.76
CA ASP A 484 -19.14 7.29 -2.31
C ASP A 484 -18.33 6.52 -1.26
N ILE A 485 -17.71 5.43 -1.71
CA ILE A 485 -16.71 4.67 -0.97
C ILE A 485 -15.41 4.67 -1.76
N TYR A 486 -14.36 5.21 -1.18
CA TYR A 486 -13.03 5.24 -1.77
C TYR A 486 -12.17 4.14 -1.14
N PHE A 487 -11.84 3.12 -1.92
CA PHE A 487 -10.98 2.03 -1.50
C PHE A 487 -9.51 2.32 -1.83
N TYR A 488 -8.62 1.84 -0.96
CA TYR A 488 -7.18 1.91 -1.14
C TYR A 488 -6.52 0.52 -1.03
N GLY A 489 -5.47 0.34 -1.81
CA GLY A 489 -4.54 -0.78 -1.70
C GLY A 489 -3.25 -0.38 -0.98
N ARG A 490 -2.70 -1.28 -0.17
CA ARG A 490 -1.39 -1.12 0.48
C ARG A 490 -0.68 -2.46 0.62
N GLY A 491 0.49 -2.57 0.00
CA GLY A 491 1.41 -3.68 0.10
C GLY A 491 2.21 -3.72 1.39
N GLU A 492 2.90 -4.84 1.58
CA GLU A 492 3.79 -5.07 2.73
C GLU A 492 5.15 -4.36 2.57
N GLY A 493 5.53 -4.04 1.34
CA GLY A 493 6.78 -3.37 1.02
C GLY A 493 6.70 -1.84 1.17
N ILE A 494 7.83 -1.23 1.52
CA ILE A 494 7.97 0.23 1.55
C ILE A 494 7.88 0.75 0.12
N GLY A 495 7.02 1.74 -0.14
CA GLY A 495 6.75 2.27 -1.47
C GLY A 495 5.67 1.51 -2.26
N LYS A 496 4.99 0.53 -1.66
CA LYS A 496 3.86 -0.18 -2.29
C LYS A 496 2.50 0.32 -1.79
N ALA A 497 2.29 1.63 -1.82
CA ALA A 497 1.01 2.26 -1.49
C ALA A 497 0.76 3.45 -2.40
N GLY A 498 -0.52 3.82 -2.57
CA GLY A 498 -0.89 5.00 -3.35
C GLY A 498 -0.50 6.32 -2.69
N LEU A 499 -0.50 6.37 -1.35
CA LEU A 499 -0.10 7.55 -0.57
C LEU A 499 1.22 7.32 0.15
N VAL A 500 2.07 8.33 0.12
CA VAL A 500 3.33 8.38 0.83
C VAL A 500 3.28 9.49 1.87
N ALA A 501 3.57 9.12 3.11
CA ALA A 501 3.65 10.05 4.22
C ALA A 501 5.04 9.99 4.87
N GLY A 502 5.45 11.06 5.53
CA GLY A 502 6.63 11.03 6.39
C GLY A 502 6.95 12.40 6.94
N ASP A 503 7.37 12.44 8.19
CA ASP A 503 7.68 13.70 8.86
C ASP A 503 9.18 13.95 8.74
N ALA A 504 9.56 14.98 7.98
CA ALA A 504 10.96 15.36 7.84
C ALA A 504 11.43 16.14 9.08
N VAL A 505 10.59 17.07 9.55
CA VAL A 505 10.73 17.78 10.82
C VAL A 505 9.35 17.81 11.50
N PRO A 506 9.20 17.25 12.70
CA PRO A 506 7.93 17.29 13.43
C PRO A 506 7.56 18.74 13.79
N ALA A 507 6.31 19.01 14.16
CA ALA A 507 5.87 20.37 14.49
C ALA A 507 6.61 20.92 15.73
N ILE A 508 7.44 21.95 15.53
CA ILE A 508 8.20 22.65 16.57
C ILE A 508 7.49 23.98 16.92
N PRO A 509 7.27 24.29 18.22
CA PRO A 509 6.77 25.59 18.64
C PRO A 509 7.85 26.66 18.72
N TYR A 510 7.46 27.84 18.27
CA TYR A 510 8.17 29.10 18.37
C TYR A 510 7.31 30.04 19.22
N VAL A 511 7.76 30.28 20.44
CA VAL A 511 7.14 31.28 21.32
C VAL A 511 7.77 32.62 20.99
N HIS A 512 6.95 33.58 20.57
CA HIS A 512 7.42 34.93 20.29
C HIS A 512 7.35 35.77 21.56
N GLU A 513 8.25 36.75 21.69
CA GLU A 513 8.16 37.76 22.74
C GLU A 513 6.84 38.55 22.63
N THR A 514 6.33 39.01 23.77
CA THR A 514 5.11 39.81 23.81
C THR A 514 5.31 41.10 23.00
N ASN A 515 4.49 41.28 21.97
CA ASN A 515 4.54 42.48 21.14
C ASN A 515 4.16 43.73 21.98
N PRO A 516 4.68 44.94 21.68
CA PRO A 516 4.17 46.22 22.19
C PRO A 516 2.63 46.36 22.28
N ALA A 517 1.87 45.65 21.43
CA ALA A 517 0.42 45.57 21.51
C ALA A 517 -0.14 44.66 22.63
N LEU A 518 0.71 44.14 23.52
CA LEU A 518 0.38 43.18 24.60
C LEU A 518 -0.27 41.89 24.07
N VAL A 519 0.23 41.42 22.93
CA VAL A 519 -0.21 40.17 22.29
C VAL A 519 0.94 39.16 22.35
N ASN A 520 0.65 38.00 22.90
CA ASN A 520 1.52 36.83 22.86
C ASN A 520 1.18 36.00 21.63
N ARG A 521 2.21 35.58 20.89
CA ARG A 521 2.07 34.72 19.72
C ARG A 521 2.88 33.45 19.91
N THR A 522 2.31 32.33 19.52
CA THR A 522 3.02 31.06 19.42
C THR A 522 2.77 30.47 18.04
N THR A 523 3.85 30.17 17.32
CA THR A 523 3.80 29.57 15.97
C THR A 523 4.26 28.12 16.04
N LEU A 524 3.53 27.20 15.42
CA LEU A 524 4.03 25.86 15.10
C LEU A 524 4.50 25.83 13.65
N TRP A 525 5.68 25.29 13.43
CA TRP A 525 6.24 25.04 12.10
C TRP A 525 6.72 23.59 12.00
N GLY A 526 6.45 22.95 10.88
CA GLY A 526 6.90 21.59 10.61
C GLY A 526 7.04 21.35 9.12
N THR A 527 7.68 20.25 8.77
CA THR A 527 7.90 19.85 7.38
C THR A 527 7.57 18.37 7.20
N ALA A 528 6.66 18.05 6.27
CA ALA A 528 6.21 16.68 6.02
C ALA A 528 5.99 16.40 4.53
N ILE A 529 6.10 15.13 4.17
CA ILE A 529 5.67 14.56 2.89
C ILE A 529 4.25 14.03 3.09
N ASN A 530 3.31 14.44 2.23
CA ASN A 530 1.94 13.94 2.17
C ASN A 530 1.47 13.93 0.71
N ASP A 531 2.12 13.11 -0.11
CA ASP A 531 1.95 13.09 -1.57
C ASP A 531 1.52 11.73 -2.10
N VAL A 532 1.04 11.72 -3.34
CA VAL A 532 0.80 10.47 -4.08
C VAL A 532 2.13 9.85 -4.50
N HIS A 533 2.18 8.53 -4.47
CA HIS A 533 3.34 7.79 -4.95
C HIS A 533 3.66 8.14 -6.42
N PRO A 534 4.89 8.58 -6.75
CA PRO A 534 5.24 9.04 -8.10
C PRO A 534 5.10 7.99 -9.20
N ARG A 535 5.21 6.70 -8.86
CA ARG A 535 4.90 5.59 -9.78
C ARG A 535 3.42 5.25 -9.68
N ASN A 536 2.62 5.83 -10.56
CA ASN A 536 1.22 5.53 -10.78
C ASN A 536 0.41 5.31 -9.49
N GLY A 537 0.57 6.18 -8.49
CA GLY A 537 -0.12 6.05 -7.21
C GLY A 537 -1.65 6.01 -7.35
N GLU A 538 -2.19 6.57 -8.43
CA GLU A 538 -3.61 6.48 -8.82
C GLU A 538 -4.12 5.05 -9.00
N ASN A 539 -3.24 4.09 -9.35
CA ASN A 539 -3.61 2.69 -9.55
C ASN A 539 -3.99 1.98 -8.24
N TYR A 540 -3.56 2.52 -7.11
CA TYR A 540 -3.88 2.00 -5.78
C TYR A 540 -5.23 2.49 -5.25
N PHE A 541 -5.94 3.34 -5.99
CA PHE A 541 -7.24 3.85 -5.59
C PHE A 541 -8.36 3.33 -6.50
N THR A 542 -9.52 3.12 -5.89
CA THR A 542 -10.75 2.89 -6.66
C THR A 542 -11.98 3.39 -5.90
N ARG A 543 -12.96 3.92 -6.64
CA ARG A 543 -14.22 4.40 -6.09
C ARG A 543 -15.36 3.42 -6.37
N LEU A 544 -16.17 3.15 -5.36
CA LEU A 544 -17.50 2.55 -5.52
C LEU A 544 -18.54 3.61 -5.18
N ARG A 545 -19.33 4.00 -6.17
CA ARG A 545 -20.45 4.93 -5.97
C ARG A 545 -21.73 4.15 -5.75
N LEU A 546 -22.41 4.40 -4.64
CA LEU A 546 -23.71 3.83 -4.37
C LEU A 546 -24.79 4.69 -5.03
N THR A 547 -25.59 4.11 -5.92
CA THR A 547 -26.75 4.76 -6.54
C THR A 547 -28.03 4.18 -5.98
N ARG A 548 -29.16 4.87 -6.17
CA ARG A 548 -30.49 4.46 -5.67
C ARG A 548 -31.57 4.68 -6.73
N SER A 549 -31.20 4.52 -8.00
CA SER A 549 -31.97 4.97 -9.16
C SER A 549 -32.82 3.87 -9.81
N LYS A 550 -32.68 2.62 -9.38
CA LYS A 550 -33.31 1.48 -10.04
C LYS A 550 -34.83 1.56 -9.93
N GLU A 551 -35.50 1.64 -11.08
CA GLU A 551 -36.96 1.68 -11.19
C GLU A 551 -37.58 0.40 -10.62
N GLY A 552 -38.66 0.55 -9.84
CA GLY A 552 -39.37 -0.57 -9.22
C GLY A 552 -38.60 -1.28 -8.09
N ALA A 553 -37.51 -0.68 -7.60
CA ALA A 553 -36.77 -1.18 -6.45
C ALA A 553 -37.06 -0.32 -5.21
N ILE A 554 -36.97 -0.93 -4.03
CA ILE A 554 -37.16 -0.25 -2.75
C ILE A 554 -35.90 0.56 -2.46
N ASP A 555 -36.06 1.86 -2.27
CA ASP A 555 -35.00 2.73 -1.75
C ASP A 555 -34.78 2.43 -0.26
N MET A 556 -33.59 1.96 0.08
CA MET A 556 -33.19 1.62 1.45
C MET A 556 -33.13 2.83 2.39
N LEU A 557 -33.06 4.07 1.86
CA LEU A 557 -33.01 5.28 2.67
C LEU A 557 -34.43 5.78 3.04
N SER A 558 -35.33 5.82 2.06
CA SER A 558 -36.70 6.34 2.24
C SER A 558 -37.75 5.26 2.51
N GLY A 559 -37.44 3.99 2.21
CA GLY A 559 -38.37 2.87 2.26
C GLY A 559 -39.45 2.90 1.16
N GLN A 560 -39.36 3.84 0.21
CA GLN A 560 -40.33 3.99 -0.88
C GLN A 560 -39.89 3.19 -2.12
N ILE A 561 -40.85 2.78 -2.94
CA ILE A 561 -40.56 2.19 -4.24
C ILE A 561 -40.20 3.33 -5.19
N ASN A 562 -39.06 3.19 -5.87
CA ASN A 562 -38.67 4.13 -6.92
C ASN A 562 -39.67 4.07 -8.07
N GLU A 563 -40.55 5.07 -8.14
CA GLU A 563 -41.49 5.24 -9.24
C GLU A 563 -40.74 5.59 -10.54
N LYS A 564 -41.23 5.06 -11.67
CA LYS A 564 -40.73 5.39 -13.01
C LYS A 564 -40.71 6.90 -13.21
N LYS A 565 -39.57 7.47 -13.58
CA LYS A 565 -39.51 8.84 -14.11
C LYS A 565 -39.90 8.88 -15.57
#